data_AF-A0A2X3K2F4-F1
#
_entry.id   AF-A0A2X3K2F4-F1
#
_cell.length_a   1.000
_cell.length_b   1.000
_cell.length_c   1.000
_cell.angle_alpha   90.00
_cell.angle_beta   90.00
_cell.angle_gamma   90.00
#
_symmetry.space_group_name_H-M   'P 1'
#
loop_
_entity.id
_entity.type
_entity.pdbx_description
1 polymer ?
#
loop_
_entity_poly.entity_id
_entity_poly.type
_entity_poly.pdbx_seq_one_letter_code
_entity_poly.pdbx_strand_id
1 'polypeptide(L)' 'MIHAFIKKGCFQDSVSLMIISRKLSESENVDDVSVMMGTPANKALLDTTGFWA' A
#
# COMPACT_ATOMS: atom_id res chain seq x y z
N MET A 1 -12.71 5.17 -6.14
CA MET A 1 -12.21 4.13 -7.07
C MET A 1 -10.95 3.56 -6.43
N ILE A 2 -10.83 2.23 -6.33
CA ILE A 2 -9.68 1.60 -5.68
C ILE A 2 -8.53 1.50 -6.69
N HIS A 3 -7.33 1.91 -6.28
CA HIS A 3 -6.13 1.83 -7.09
C HIS A 3 -5.06 1.01 -6.36
N ALA A 4 -4.60 -0.07 -7.00
CA ALA A 4 -3.57 -0.96 -6.45
C ALA A 4 -2.39 -1.09 -7.41
N PHE A 5 -1.17 -1.04 -6.89
CA PHE A 5 0.04 -1.21 -7.68
C PHE A 5 1.16 -1.87 -6.86
N ILE A 6 2.05 -2.60 -7.54
CA ILE A 6 3.25 -3.20 -6.92
C ILE A 6 4.49 -2.69 -7.65
N LYS A 7 5.39 -2.05 -6.89
CA LYS A 7 6.71 -1.65 -7.38
C LYS A 7 7.71 -2.81 -7.23
N LYS A 8 7.89 -3.58 -8.30
CA LYS A 8 8.84 -4.71 -8.34
C LYS A 8 10.29 -4.23 -8.14
N GLY A 9 11.11 -5.06 -7.52
CA GLY A 9 12.54 -4.78 -7.28
C GLY A 9 12.79 -3.64 -6.28
N CYS A 10 11.77 -3.18 -5.56
CA CYS A 10 11.89 -2.15 -4.54
C CYS A 10 11.59 -2.75 -3.17
N PHE A 11 12.58 -2.70 -2.28
CA PHE A 11 12.48 -3.20 -0.92
C PHE A 11 12.73 -2.03 0.02
N GLN A 12 11.79 -1.80 0.93
CA GLN A 12 11.83 -0.69 1.88
C GLN A 12 11.73 -1.27 3.29
N ASP A 13 12.41 -0.63 4.24
CA ASP A 13 12.20 -0.91 5.65
C ASP A 13 10.83 -0.40 6.13
N SER A 14 10.45 -0.78 7.36
CA SER A 14 9.16 -0.41 7.93
C SER A 14 8.99 1.09 8.15
N VAL A 15 10.06 1.84 8.45
CA VAL A 15 10.02 3.29 8.68
C VAL A 15 9.74 4.01 7.36
N SER A 16 10.43 3.62 6.31
CA SER A 16 10.25 4.13 4.94
C SER A 16 8.81 3.90 4.47
N LEU A 17 8.25 2.71 4.69
CA LEU A 17 6.84 2.42 4.38
C LEU A 17 5.86 3.28 5.20
N MET A 18 6.14 3.49 6.50
CA MET A 18 5.32 4.35 7.37
C MET A 18 5.27 5.80 6.87
N ILE A 19 6.43 6.35 6.49
CA ILE A 19 6.52 7.73 5.98
C ILE A 19 5.76 7.86 4.66
N ILE A 20 5.88 6.88 3.75
CA ILE A 20 5.15 6.87 2.48
C ILE A 20 3.64 6.81 2.76
N SER A 21 3.20 5.93 3.65
CA SER A 21 1.78 5.79 4.02
C SER A 21 1.21 7.12 4.52
N ARG A 22 1.93 7.80 5.43
CA ARG A 22 1.50 9.09 5.97
C ARG A 22 1.41 10.17 4.90
N LYS A 23 2.43 10.30 4.06
CA LYS A 23 2.44 11.30 2.98
C LYS A 23 1.30 11.09 1.98
N LEU A 24 0.94 9.83 1.70
CA LEU A 24 -0.19 9.53 0.82
C LEU A 24 -1.53 9.84 1.49
N SER A 25 -1.69 9.55 2.79
CA SER A 25 -2.92 9.88 3.54
C SER A 25 -3.15 11.37 3.72
N GLU A 26 -2.12 12.21 3.57
CA GLU A 26 -2.23 13.68 3.61
C GLU A 26 -2.70 14.28 2.26
N SER A 27 -2.88 13.46 1.21
CA SER A 27 -3.34 13.93 -0.10
C SER A 27 -4.86 14.14 -0.14
N GLU A 28 -5.32 15.28 -0.62
CA GLU A 28 -6.76 15.65 -0.66
C GLU A 28 -7.64 14.68 -1.45
N ASN A 29 -7.07 13.87 -2.35
CA ASN A 29 -7.80 12.92 -3.19
C ASN A 29 -7.72 11.47 -2.69
N VAL A 30 -7.23 11.25 -1.46
CA VAL A 30 -7.05 9.92 -0.86
C VAL A 30 -7.90 9.81 0.40
N ASP A 31 -8.97 9.02 0.31
CA ASP A 31 -9.83 8.74 1.46
C ASP A 31 -9.17 7.74 2.44
N ASP A 32 -8.50 6.71 1.90
CA ASP A 32 -7.79 5.68 2.66
C ASP A 32 -6.62 5.12 1.83
N VAL A 33 -5.56 4.71 2.53
CA VAL A 33 -4.35 4.16 1.90
C VAL A 33 -3.72 3.06 2.75
N SER A 34 -3.33 1.98 2.09
CA SER A 34 -2.55 0.90 2.69
C SER A 34 -1.23 0.72 1.95
N VAL A 35 -0.13 0.84 2.68
CA VAL A 35 1.22 0.66 2.14
C VAL A 35 1.90 -0.49 2.86
N MET A 36 2.30 -1.51 2.12
CA MET A 36 2.96 -2.69 2.66
C MET A 36 3.92 -3.30 1.65
N MET A 37 4.82 -4.16 2.13
CA MET A 37 5.66 -4.97 1.24
C MET A 37 4.79 -5.91 0.40
N GLY A 38 5.09 -6.05 -0.90
CA GLY A 38 4.37 -6.92 -1.82
C GLY A 38 4.64 -8.43 -1.64
N THR A 39 4.79 -8.90 -0.40
CA THR A 39 4.94 -10.33 -0.10
C THR A 39 3.65 -11.08 -0.43
N PRO A 40 3.70 -12.40 -0.66
CA PRO A 40 2.49 -13.19 -0.94
C PRO A 40 1.41 -13.06 0.15
N ALA A 41 1.82 -13.03 1.43
CA ALA A 41 0.89 -12.89 2.55
C ALA A 41 0.17 -11.54 2.56
N ASN A 42 0.92 -10.45 2.38
CA ASN A 42 0.38 -9.09 2.33
C ASN A 42 -0.54 -8.88 1.13
N LYS A 43 -0.17 -9.46 -0.02
CA LYS A 43 -1.02 -9.40 -1.22
C LYS A 43 -2.37 -10.11 -1.00
N ALA A 44 -2.36 -11.30 -0.37
CA ALA A 44 -3.60 -12.01 -0.04
C ALA A 44 -4.51 -11.23 0.93
N LEU A 45 -3.91 -10.48 1.85
CA LEU A 45 -4.63 -9.60 2.77
C LEU A 45 -5.32 -8.46 2.01
N LEU A 46 -4.62 -7.81 1.07
CA LEU A 46 -5.22 -6.78 0.21
C LEU A 46 -6.35 -7.32 -0.67
N ASP A 47 -6.22 -8.55 -1.17
CA ASP A 47 -7.28 -9.24 -1.95
C ASP A 47 -8.52 -9.50 -1.10
N THR A 48 -8.34 -10.00 0.12
CA THR A 48 -9.44 -10.29 1.06
C THR A 48 -10.18 -9.02 1.51
N THR A 49 -9.47 -7.90 1.61
CA THR A 49 -10.04 -6.61 2.04
C THR A 49 -10.66 -5.81 0.90
N GLY A 50 -10.55 -6.29 -0.35
CA GLY A 50 -11.02 -5.59 -1.54
C GLY A 50 -10.13 -4.43 -1.98
N PHE A 51 -8.96 -4.24 -1.36
CA PHE A 51 -7.96 -3.25 -1.78
C PHE A 51 -7.13 -3.70 -2.99
N TRP A 52 -7.22 -4.97 -3.36
CA TRP A 52 -6.56 -5.54 -4.54
C TRP A 52 -7.63 -6.04 -5.52
N ALA A 53 -7.61 -5.50 -6.74
CA ALA A 53 -8.50 -5.86 -7.85
C ALA A 53 -7.72 -5.83 -9.18
#